data_AF-A0A1Z4R9E5-F1
#
_entry.id   AF-A0A1Z4R9E5-F1
#
_cell.length_a   1.000
_cell.length_b   1.000
_cell.length_c   1.000
_cell.angle_alpha   90.00
_cell.angle_beta   90.00
_cell.angle_gamma   90.00
#
_symmetry.space_group_name_H-M   'P 1'
#
loop_
_entity.id
_entity.type
_entity.pdbx_description
1 polymer ?
#
loop_
_entity_poly.entity_id
_entity_poly.type
_entity_poly.pdbx_seq_one_letter_code
_entity_poly.pdbx_strand_id
1 'polypeptide(L)'
;MLLTITTTHEPATDLGYLLHKHPDKCQTFPLSFGKVHIFYPEASASKCTAALLLDIDPIKLVRGRSATLEQYVNDRPYVASSFLSVAMSQVLGSAMGGRCKEKPELAQTPIFLTAKISVVPCRGGEGILRELFEPLGYTVTAENHQLDEKFPEWGTSKYYTVELAHTLPLSELLSHLYVLIPVLDDEKHYWVGEDEIKKLLRHGEGWLNKHPAKEKIARRYLKRRGSLTRQALTQLAEADNLDPDAREVAHTEEELAIEKPLSLNKQRMLAVVETLKANNVKQVIDLGCGEGTLLRYLLKELCFGKITGVDVSYRALEIAKERIDKLHLPRHQWDKLQIFQGALTYQDKRFQNYDAITLIEVIEHLDLQRLHALERVIFEFSHPHLVIVTTPNIEYNIKFENLPAGKFRHKDHRFEWTRREFQDWANLVAEKFSYTVSFQTIGDNDLEVGSPTQMAVFNISQSGI
;
A
#
# COMPACT_ATOMS: atom_id res chain seq x y z
N MET A 1 -5.81 -18.18 24.93
CA MET A 1 -6.93 -17.28 24.54
C MET A 1 -7.57 -17.76 23.24
N LEU A 2 -8.89 -17.63 23.07
CA LEU A 2 -9.65 -18.19 21.93
C LEU A 2 -10.52 -17.13 21.22
N LEU A 3 -10.36 -17.05 19.89
CA LEU A 3 -11.25 -16.37 18.94
C LEU A 3 -11.89 -17.43 18.04
N THR A 4 -13.21 -17.40 17.87
CA THR A 4 -13.90 -18.20 16.86
C THR A 4 -14.62 -17.31 15.86
N ILE A 5 -14.63 -17.72 14.59
CA ILE A 5 -15.36 -17.07 13.51
C ILE A 5 -16.29 -18.10 12.89
N THR A 6 -17.59 -17.83 12.92
CA THR A 6 -18.64 -18.71 12.43
C THR A 6 -19.39 -18.05 11.28
N THR A 7 -19.77 -18.83 10.28
CA THR A 7 -20.69 -18.42 9.21
C THR A 7 -21.72 -19.50 8.95
N THR A 8 -22.88 -19.06 8.46
CA THR A 8 -23.95 -19.90 7.90
C THR A 8 -24.22 -19.54 6.44
N HIS A 9 -23.26 -18.90 5.76
CA HIS A 9 -23.27 -18.78 4.30
C HIS A 9 -23.36 -20.18 3.66
N GLU A 10 -23.92 -20.31 2.46
CA GLU A 10 -24.04 -21.61 1.79
C GLU A 10 -23.17 -21.65 0.52
N PRO A 11 -22.17 -22.55 0.43
CA PRO A 11 -21.76 -23.53 1.45
C PRO A 11 -20.88 -22.90 2.54
N ALA A 12 -21.13 -23.23 3.82
CA ALA A 12 -20.45 -22.58 4.93
C ALA A 12 -18.96 -22.95 4.99
N THR A 13 -18.60 -24.12 4.45
CA THR A 13 -17.23 -24.58 4.29
C THR A 13 -16.37 -23.64 3.45
N ASP A 14 -16.97 -22.73 2.67
CA ASP A 14 -16.21 -21.70 1.93
C ASP A 14 -15.43 -20.75 2.86
N LEU A 15 -15.77 -20.69 4.15
CA LEU A 15 -14.95 -20.05 5.18
C LEU A 15 -13.50 -20.58 5.22
N GLY A 16 -13.28 -21.85 4.86
CA GLY A 16 -11.94 -22.44 4.71
C GLY A 16 -11.10 -21.76 3.64
N TYR A 17 -11.70 -21.53 2.46
CA TYR A 17 -11.04 -20.82 1.36
C TYR A 17 -10.77 -19.37 1.72
N LEU A 18 -11.75 -18.68 2.32
CA LEU A 18 -11.62 -17.28 2.72
C LEU A 18 -10.51 -17.07 3.76
N LEU A 19 -10.33 -18.00 4.71
CA LEU A 19 -9.26 -17.95 5.71
C LEU A 19 -7.92 -18.54 5.23
N HIS A 20 -7.90 -19.15 4.05
CA HIS A 20 -6.75 -19.91 3.52
C HIS A 20 -6.31 -21.01 4.49
N LYS A 21 -7.27 -21.70 5.10
CA LYS A 21 -7.05 -22.79 6.05
C LYS A 21 -8.03 -23.92 5.75
N HIS A 22 -7.49 -25.10 5.51
CA HIS A 22 -8.31 -26.24 5.17
C HIS A 22 -9.02 -26.78 6.42
N PRO A 23 -10.35 -27.00 6.41
CA PRO A 23 -11.10 -27.48 7.57
C PRO A 23 -10.54 -28.76 8.22
N ASP A 24 -10.12 -29.73 7.39
CA ASP A 24 -9.55 -31.00 7.86
C ASP A 24 -8.13 -30.92 8.43
N LYS A 25 -7.51 -29.74 8.46
CA LYS A 25 -6.14 -29.56 8.93
C LYS A 25 -6.09 -28.70 10.18
N CYS A 26 -5.65 -29.28 11.29
CA CYS A 26 -5.18 -28.51 12.43
C CYS A 26 -3.75 -28.01 12.15
N GLN A 27 -3.55 -26.70 12.15
CA GLN A 27 -2.26 -26.08 11.85
C GLN A 27 -1.76 -25.29 13.04
N THR A 28 -0.46 -25.31 13.26
CA THR A 28 0.21 -24.59 14.35
C THR A 28 1.31 -23.70 13.78
N PHE A 29 1.33 -22.43 14.18
CA PHE A 29 2.32 -21.45 13.73
C PHE A 29 3.12 -20.93 14.94
N PRO A 30 4.46 -20.83 14.85
CA PRO A 30 5.27 -20.26 15.90
C PRO A 30 5.15 -18.73 15.92
N LEU A 31 5.08 -18.15 17.12
CA LEU A 31 5.10 -16.72 17.38
C LEU A 31 6.31 -16.37 18.26
N SER A 32 6.76 -15.11 18.24
CA SER A 32 7.87 -14.67 19.11
C SER A 32 7.59 -14.85 20.60
N PHE A 33 6.31 -14.89 20.99
CA PHE A 33 5.82 -15.02 22.36
C PHE A 33 5.05 -16.33 22.63
N GLY A 34 5.10 -17.31 21.72
CA GLY A 34 4.36 -18.57 21.90
C GLY A 34 4.03 -19.26 20.58
N LYS A 35 2.81 -19.77 20.47
CA LYS A 35 2.25 -20.43 19.30
C LYS A 35 0.80 -19.99 19.09
N VAL A 36 0.32 -20.23 17.88
CA VAL A 36 -1.10 -20.09 17.57
C VAL A 36 -1.55 -21.31 16.78
N HIS A 37 -2.70 -21.85 17.18
CA HIS A 37 -3.33 -22.99 16.55
C HIS A 37 -4.57 -22.52 15.80
N ILE A 38 -4.78 -23.03 14.60
CA ILE A 38 -6.00 -22.84 13.83
C ILE A 38 -6.58 -24.19 13.42
N PHE A 39 -7.86 -24.37 13.71
CA PHE A 39 -8.61 -25.60 13.45
C PHE A 39 -10.10 -25.29 13.33
N TYR A 40 -10.86 -26.26 12.85
CA TYR A 40 -12.30 -26.11 12.61
C TYR A 40 -13.07 -27.07 13.52
N PRO A 41 -13.62 -26.61 14.66
CA PRO A 41 -14.46 -27.45 15.51
C PRO A 41 -15.74 -27.93 14.82
N GLU A 42 -16.22 -27.19 13.81
CA GLU A 42 -17.41 -27.53 13.04
C GLU A 42 -17.22 -27.09 11.58
N ALA A 43 -17.40 -28.01 10.64
CA ALA A 43 -17.31 -27.73 9.20
C ALA A 43 -18.36 -28.57 8.46
N SER A 44 -19.53 -27.99 8.26
CA SER A 44 -20.64 -28.57 7.49
C SER A 44 -21.10 -27.59 6.41
N ALA A 45 -21.97 -28.05 5.50
CA ALA A 45 -22.50 -27.20 4.44
C ALA A 45 -23.35 -26.02 4.97
N SER A 46 -24.04 -26.20 6.10
CA SER A 46 -24.94 -25.19 6.69
C SER A 46 -24.27 -24.32 7.76
N LYS A 47 -23.19 -24.79 8.37
CA LYS A 47 -22.45 -24.05 9.40
C LYS A 47 -20.99 -24.45 9.45
N CYS A 48 -20.12 -23.44 9.47
CA CYS A 48 -18.68 -23.62 9.59
C CYS A 48 -18.12 -22.65 10.62
N THR A 49 -17.29 -23.16 11.52
CA THR A 49 -16.64 -22.40 12.59
C THR A 49 -15.14 -22.65 12.53
N ALA A 50 -14.38 -21.58 12.34
CA ALA A 50 -12.93 -21.58 12.52
C ALA A 50 -12.57 -21.12 13.94
N ALA A 51 -11.59 -21.76 14.57
CA ALA A 51 -11.08 -21.41 15.88
C ALA A 51 -9.60 -21.03 15.77
N LEU A 52 -9.24 -19.87 16.34
CA LEU A 52 -7.87 -19.39 16.51
C LEU A 52 -7.54 -19.39 18.00
N LEU A 53 -6.69 -20.33 18.42
CA LEU A 53 -6.28 -20.52 19.80
C LEU A 53 -4.83 -20.06 19.98
N LEU A 54 -4.62 -19.00 20.77
CA LEU A 54 -3.28 -18.55 21.15
C LEU A 54 -2.81 -19.28 22.40
N ASP A 55 -1.64 -19.90 22.27
CA ASP A 55 -0.88 -20.57 23.32
C ASP A 55 0.41 -19.76 23.58
N ILE A 56 0.33 -18.86 24.55
CA ILE A 56 1.38 -17.89 24.84
C ILE A 56 2.28 -18.45 25.93
N ASP A 57 3.59 -18.36 25.72
CA ASP A 57 4.60 -18.81 26.67
C ASP A 57 4.92 -17.68 27.68
N PRO A 58 4.46 -17.78 28.95
CA PRO A 58 4.67 -16.73 29.94
C PRO A 58 6.15 -16.53 30.28
N ILE A 59 6.99 -17.55 30.13
CA ILE A 59 8.42 -17.44 30.45
C ILE A 59 9.15 -16.66 29.35
N LYS A 60 8.82 -16.92 28.08
CA LYS A 60 9.38 -16.17 26.95
C LYS A 60 9.00 -14.69 26.96
N LEU A 61 7.84 -14.34 27.50
CA LEU A 61 7.41 -12.94 27.63
C LEU A 61 8.29 -12.09 28.56
N VAL A 62 8.95 -12.72 29.55
CA VAL A 62 9.69 -12.02 30.62
C VAL A 62 11.20 -11.97 30.37
N ARG A 63 11.75 -12.86 29.54
CA ARG A 63 13.19 -12.90 29.24
C ARG A 63 13.64 -11.64 28.49
N GLY A 64 14.36 -10.76 29.20
CA GLY A 64 14.96 -9.53 28.65
C GLY A 64 14.57 -8.22 29.34
N ARG A 65 13.76 -8.24 30.42
CA ARG A 65 13.40 -7.06 31.23
C ARG A 65 13.70 -7.28 32.72
N SER A 66 13.84 -6.18 33.49
CA SER A 66 14.09 -6.22 34.94
C SER A 66 12.95 -6.93 35.66
N ALA A 67 13.29 -8.01 36.38
CA ALA A 67 12.36 -8.96 36.96
C ALA A 67 11.57 -8.37 38.15
N THR A 68 10.25 -8.24 38.00
CA THR A 68 9.29 -8.03 39.09
C THR A 68 8.27 -9.16 39.11
N LEU A 69 7.69 -9.48 40.28
CA LEU A 69 6.77 -10.62 40.46
C LEU A 69 5.55 -10.56 39.51
N GLU A 70 5.05 -9.35 39.25
CA GLU A 70 3.94 -9.05 38.33
C GLU A 70 4.22 -9.43 36.87
N GLN A 71 5.49 -9.58 36.48
CA GLN A 71 5.86 -10.01 35.13
C GLN A 71 5.69 -11.52 34.93
N TYR A 72 5.82 -12.32 36.00
CA TYR A 72 5.71 -13.78 35.91
C TYR A 72 4.27 -14.29 36.03
N VAL A 73 3.41 -13.58 36.78
CA VAL A 73 2.00 -13.92 36.96
C VAL A 73 1.15 -12.77 36.47
N ASN A 74 0.62 -12.89 35.26
CA ASN A 74 -0.29 -11.91 34.66
C ASN A 74 -1.31 -12.57 33.75
N ASP A 75 -2.30 -11.78 33.34
CA ASP A 75 -3.44 -12.17 32.53
C ASP A 75 -3.10 -12.39 31.04
N ARG A 76 -1.89 -12.02 30.58
CA ARG A 76 -1.55 -11.87 29.16
C ARG A 76 -1.61 -13.13 28.32
N PRO A 77 -1.28 -14.32 28.85
CA PRO A 77 -1.47 -15.56 28.10
C PRO A 77 -2.95 -15.91 27.83
N TYR A 78 -3.86 -15.34 28.61
CA TYR A 78 -5.25 -15.78 28.68
C TYR A 78 -6.24 -14.79 28.08
N VAL A 79 -5.85 -13.52 27.91
CA VAL A 79 -6.72 -12.43 27.42
C VAL A 79 -6.49 -12.08 25.95
N ALA A 80 -7.54 -11.60 25.29
CA ALA A 80 -7.50 -11.04 23.94
C ALA A 80 -6.87 -9.64 23.98
N SER A 81 -5.55 -9.63 23.90
CA SER A 81 -4.72 -8.42 23.87
C SER A 81 -4.18 -8.15 22.47
N SER A 82 -3.28 -7.18 22.34
CA SER A 82 -2.52 -6.93 21.11
C SER A 82 -1.80 -8.16 20.52
N PHE A 83 -1.55 -9.22 21.32
CA PHE A 83 -1.03 -10.50 20.81
C PHE A 83 -1.99 -11.19 19.83
N LEU A 84 -3.31 -11.05 20.02
CA LEU A 84 -4.31 -11.57 19.08
C LEU A 84 -4.18 -10.88 17.72
N SER A 85 -4.09 -9.55 17.69
CA SER A 85 -3.91 -8.79 16.46
C SER A 85 -2.65 -9.23 15.71
N VAL A 86 -1.53 -9.44 16.42
CA VAL A 86 -0.29 -9.94 15.80
C VAL A 86 -0.48 -11.35 15.22
N ALA A 87 -1.11 -12.26 15.97
CA ALA A 87 -1.36 -13.61 15.50
C ALA A 87 -2.29 -13.63 14.27
N MET A 88 -3.35 -12.81 14.26
CA MET A 88 -4.23 -12.65 13.11
C MET A 88 -3.47 -12.14 11.88
N SER A 89 -2.65 -11.10 12.03
CA SER A 89 -1.88 -10.55 10.91
C SER A 89 -0.91 -11.58 10.31
N GLN A 90 -0.30 -12.44 11.12
CA GLN A 90 0.62 -13.47 10.65
C GLN A 90 -0.09 -14.68 10.04
N VAL A 91 -1.18 -15.16 10.63
CA VAL A 91 -1.85 -16.41 10.22
C VAL A 91 -2.94 -16.18 9.18
N LEU A 92 -3.62 -15.04 9.25
CA LEU A 92 -4.79 -14.68 8.46
C LEU A 92 -4.54 -13.47 7.53
N GLY A 93 -3.27 -13.10 7.30
CA GLY A 93 -2.91 -11.90 6.52
C GLY A 93 -3.48 -11.87 5.09
N SER A 94 -3.67 -13.02 4.43
CA SER A 94 -4.33 -13.09 3.13
C SER A 94 -5.82 -12.74 3.20
N ALA A 95 -6.52 -13.29 4.20
CA ALA A 95 -7.94 -13.01 4.46
C ALA A 95 -8.17 -11.55 4.87
N MET A 96 -7.30 -11.02 5.74
CA MET A 96 -7.32 -9.59 6.12
C MET A 96 -7.14 -8.65 4.92
N GLY A 97 -6.38 -9.08 3.91
CA GLY A 97 -6.20 -8.33 2.68
C GLY A 97 -7.34 -8.49 1.66
N GLY A 98 -8.43 -9.20 1.99
CA GLY A 98 -9.56 -9.42 1.08
C GLY A 98 -9.21 -10.28 -0.14
N ARG A 99 -8.23 -11.18 -0.02
CA ARG A 99 -7.76 -12.03 -1.13
C ARG A 99 -8.26 -13.46 -0.94
N CYS A 100 -8.80 -14.06 -1.99
CA CYS A 100 -9.00 -15.50 -2.11
C CYS A 100 -8.85 -15.88 -3.58
N LYS A 101 -7.91 -16.79 -3.92
CA LYS A 101 -7.67 -17.15 -5.32
C LYS A 101 -8.77 -18.08 -5.84
N GLU A 102 -9.25 -18.94 -4.96
CA GLU A 102 -10.24 -19.98 -5.24
C GLU A 102 -11.65 -19.40 -5.32
N LYS A 103 -11.94 -18.32 -4.56
CA LYS A 103 -13.25 -17.66 -4.45
C LYS A 103 -13.10 -16.14 -4.41
N PRO A 104 -12.64 -15.49 -5.50
CA PRO A 104 -12.32 -14.06 -5.50
C PRO A 104 -13.56 -13.18 -5.28
N GLU A 105 -14.71 -13.55 -5.86
CA GLU A 105 -15.96 -12.82 -5.68
C GLU A 105 -16.41 -12.87 -4.22
N LEU A 106 -16.41 -14.06 -3.60
CA LEU A 106 -16.83 -14.25 -2.22
C LEU A 106 -15.97 -13.47 -1.21
N ALA A 107 -14.70 -13.23 -1.53
CA ALA A 107 -13.81 -12.45 -0.66
C ALA A 107 -14.26 -10.99 -0.48
N GLN A 108 -15.03 -10.46 -1.44
CA GLN A 108 -15.56 -9.10 -1.42
C GLN A 108 -17.05 -9.06 -1.07
N THR A 109 -17.72 -10.21 -1.06
CA THR A 109 -19.15 -10.30 -0.80
C THR A 109 -19.43 -10.22 0.71
N PRO A 110 -20.37 -9.37 1.15
CA PRO A 110 -20.88 -9.39 2.51
C PRO A 110 -21.54 -10.74 2.84
N ILE A 111 -21.04 -11.42 3.85
CA ILE A 111 -21.61 -12.68 4.35
C ILE A 111 -21.89 -12.56 5.85
N PHE A 112 -22.88 -13.31 6.33
CA PHE A 112 -23.18 -13.35 7.76
C PHE A 112 -22.03 -14.00 8.53
N LEU A 113 -21.46 -13.26 9.47
CA LEU A 113 -20.34 -13.68 10.28
C LEU A 113 -20.65 -13.42 11.76
N THR A 114 -20.28 -14.37 12.60
CA THR A 114 -20.28 -14.24 14.05
C THR A 114 -18.87 -14.47 14.58
N ALA A 115 -18.28 -13.46 15.21
CA ALA A 115 -16.99 -13.57 15.89
C ALA A 115 -17.20 -13.64 17.40
N LYS A 116 -16.69 -14.68 18.06
CA LYS A 116 -16.74 -14.83 19.52
C LYS A 116 -15.34 -14.81 20.10
N ILE A 117 -15.11 -13.94 21.07
CA ILE A 117 -13.84 -13.77 21.77
C ILE A 117 -14.07 -14.12 23.23
N SER A 118 -13.34 -15.13 23.73
CA SER A 118 -13.66 -15.73 25.03
C SER A 118 -13.32 -14.85 26.23
N VAL A 119 -12.24 -14.05 26.14
CA VAL A 119 -11.78 -13.21 27.26
C VAL A 119 -11.24 -11.90 26.70
N VAL A 120 -12.04 -10.85 26.72
CA VAL A 120 -11.66 -9.49 26.32
C VAL A 120 -11.48 -8.63 27.57
N PRO A 121 -10.28 -8.07 27.80
CA PRO A 121 -10.10 -7.09 28.86
C PRO A 121 -10.79 -5.78 28.46
N CYS A 122 -11.74 -5.33 29.27
CA CYS A 122 -12.51 -4.13 29.00
C CYS A 122 -12.59 -3.23 30.24
N ARG A 123 -11.57 -2.40 30.43
CA ARG A 123 -11.47 -1.50 31.59
C ARG A 123 -12.53 -0.40 31.62
N GLY A 124 -13.17 -0.14 30.48
CA GLY A 124 -14.26 0.84 30.34
C GLY A 124 -15.66 0.26 30.56
N GLY A 125 -15.76 -1.02 30.97
CA GLY A 125 -17.03 -1.73 31.09
C GLY A 125 -17.68 -2.03 29.72
N GLU A 126 -18.90 -2.56 29.73
CA GLU A 126 -19.60 -2.94 28.49
C GLU A 126 -19.85 -1.77 27.53
N GLY A 127 -20.01 -0.54 28.05
CA GLY A 127 -20.34 0.64 27.25
C GLY A 127 -19.34 0.93 26.14
N ILE A 128 -18.04 0.69 26.36
CA ILE A 128 -17.03 0.91 25.31
C ILE A 128 -17.07 -0.18 24.22
N LEU A 129 -17.49 -1.42 24.54
CA LEU A 129 -17.67 -2.46 23.52
C LEU A 129 -18.73 -2.02 22.52
N ARG A 130 -19.86 -1.54 23.04
CA ARG A 130 -20.97 -1.01 22.24
C ARG A 130 -20.56 0.21 21.43
N GLU A 131 -19.89 1.18 22.07
CA GLU A 131 -19.38 2.39 21.41
C GLU A 131 -18.44 2.09 20.23
N LEU A 132 -17.65 1.01 20.30
CA LEU A 132 -16.67 0.68 19.26
C LEU A 132 -17.22 -0.20 18.14
N PHE A 133 -18.20 -1.06 18.40
CA PHE A 133 -18.68 -2.03 17.41
C PHE A 133 -20.09 -1.71 16.87
N GLU A 134 -21.00 -1.15 17.66
CA GLU A 134 -22.35 -0.84 17.16
C GLU A 134 -22.35 0.18 16.01
N PRO A 135 -21.51 1.25 15.99
CA PRO A 135 -21.44 2.17 14.86
C PRO A 135 -20.93 1.53 13.55
N LEU A 136 -20.28 0.37 13.64
CA LEU A 136 -19.83 -0.42 12.50
C LEU A 136 -20.92 -1.39 12.01
N GLY A 137 -22.10 -1.42 12.63
CA GLY A 137 -23.23 -2.27 12.25
C GLY A 137 -23.30 -3.63 12.96
N TYR A 138 -22.45 -3.86 13.97
CA TYR A 138 -22.48 -5.12 14.74
C TYR A 138 -23.60 -5.16 15.76
N THR A 139 -24.23 -6.33 15.86
CA THR A 139 -24.94 -6.73 17.07
C THR A 139 -23.93 -7.22 18.10
N VAL A 140 -23.88 -6.57 19.26
CA VAL A 140 -22.92 -6.87 20.33
C VAL A 140 -23.61 -7.55 21.51
N THR A 141 -23.17 -8.75 21.82
CA THR A 141 -23.51 -9.48 23.06
C THR A 141 -22.26 -9.60 23.91
N ALA A 142 -22.35 -9.20 25.17
CA ALA A 142 -21.22 -9.26 26.10
C ALA A 142 -21.67 -9.90 27.42
N GLU A 143 -20.89 -10.87 27.89
CA GLU A 143 -21.09 -11.54 29.17
C GLU A 143 -19.89 -11.25 30.06
N ASN A 144 -20.13 -10.71 31.25
CA ASN A 144 -19.08 -10.40 32.21
C ASN A 144 -18.81 -11.58 33.14
N HIS A 145 -17.53 -11.80 33.46
CA HIS A 145 -17.11 -12.90 34.34
C HIS A 145 -16.90 -12.42 35.79
N GLN A 146 -17.31 -13.23 36.76
CA GLN A 146 -16.93 -13.02 38.17
C GLN A 146 -15.42 -13.20 38.37
N LEU A 147 -14.85 -12.55 39.38
CA LEU A 147 -13.43 -12.73 39.71
C LEU A 147 -13.14 -14.15 40.21
N ASP A 148 -14.00 -14.67 41.09
CA ASP A 148 -13.92 -16.03 41.61
C ASP A 148 -15.32 -16.50 42.02
N GLU A 149 -15.75 -17.66 41.51
CA GLU A 149 -17.05 -18.26 41.83
C GLU A 149 -17.19 -18.63 43.32
N LYS A 150 -16.06 -18.86 44.01
CA LYS A 150 -16.05 -19.20 45.45
C LYS A 150 -16.08 -17.97 46.35
N PHE A 151 -15.76 -16.79 45.81
CA PHE A 151 -15.76 -15.52 46.54
C PHE A 151 -16.55 -14.44 45.78
N PRO A 152 -17.89 -14.57 45.66
CA PRO A 152 -18.71 -13.63 44.89
C PRO A 152 -18.63 -12.18 45.41
N GLU A 153 -18.28 -11.98 46.69
CA GLU A 153 -18.10 -10.67 47.32
C GLU A 153 -16.93 -9.86 46.72
N TRP A 154 -16.00 -10.50 46.01
CA TRP A 154 -14.95 -9.79 45.26
C TRP A 154 -15.51 -9.06 44.03
N GLY A 155 -16.71 -9.42 43.61
CA GLY A 155 -17.43 -8.78 42.52
C GLY A 155 -16.99 -9.27 41.14
N THR A 156 -17.28 -8.44 40.15
CA THR A 156 -17.09 -8.75 38.74
C THR A 156 -15.68 -8.40 38.26
N SER A 157 -15.17 -9.20 37.34
CA SER A 157 -13.89 -8.95 36.70
C SER A 157 -14.02 -7.87 35.61
N LYS A 158 -12.86 -7.39 35.13
CA LYS A 158 -12.77 -6.53 33.95
C LYS A 158 -12.90 -7.30 32.62
N TYR A 159 -13.16 -8.60 32.65
CA TYR A 159 -13.13 -9.47 31.47
C TYR A 159 -14.53 -9.82 30.99
N TYR A 160 -14.67 -9.87 29.66
CA TYR A 160 -15.93 -10.20 29.00
C TYR A 160 -15.72 -11.31 27.98
N THR A 161 -16.68 -12.21 27.86
CA THR A 161 -16.91 -12.95 26.61
C THR A 161 -17.70 -12.02 25.70
N VAL A 162 -17.23 -11.82 24.46
CA VAL A 162 -17.88 -10.92 23.51
C VAL A 162 -18.23 -11.71 22.25
N GLU A 163 -19.47 -11.56 21.79
CA GLU A 163 -19.96 -12.07 20.52
C GLU A 163 -20.41 -10.90 19.64
N LEU A 164 -19.91 -10.89 18.41
CA LEU A 164 -20.13 -9.85 17.41
C LEU A 164 -20.74 -10.48 16.18
N ALA A 165 -21.97 -10.12 15.83
CA ALA A 165 -22.66 -10.63 14.65
C ALA A 165 -22.95 -9.51 13.64
N HIS A 166 -22.58 -9.72 12.38
CA HIS A 166 -22.84 -8.77 11.29
C HIS A 166 -22.72 -9.43 9.90
N THR A 167 -23.24 -8.77 8.87
CA THR A 167 -23.12 -9.18 7.46
C THR A 167 -22.18 -8.22 6.73
N LEU A 168 -20.95 -8.66 6.49
CA LEU A 168 -19.87 -7.86 5.90
C LEU A 168 -18.80 -8.78 5.27
N PRO A 169 -17.89 -8.23 4.45
CA PRO A 169 -16.76 -9.00 3.95
C PRO A 169 -15.86 -9.48 5.11
N LEU A 170 -15.32 -10.70 5.01
CA LEU A 170 -14.48 -11.28 6.06
C LEU A 170 -13.25 -10.41 6.39
N SER A 171 -12.68 -9.76 5.37
CA SER A 171 -11.55 -8.85 5.52
C SER A 171 -11.86 -7.69 6.46
N GLU A 172 -13.05 -7.09 6.34
CA GLU A 172 -13.49 -5.98 7.20
C GLU A 172 -13.66 -6.45 8.64
N LEU A 173 -14.29 -7.61 8.89
CA LEU A 173 -14.39 -8.18 10.23
C LEU A 173 -13.02 -8.33 10.88
N LEU A 174 -12.06 -8.94 10.15
CA LEU A 174 -10.72 -9.15 10.68
C LEU A 174 -9.98 -7.81 10.90
N SER A 175 -10.24 -6.80 10.06
CA SER A 175 -9.66 -5.46 10.20
C SER A 175 -10.19 -4.72 11.43
N HIS A 176 -11.51 -4.77 11.66
CA HIS A 176 -12.16 -4.22 12.84
C HIS A 176 -11.58 -4.86 14.12
N LEU A 177 -11.53 -6.20 14.17
CA LEU A 177 -10.96 -6.93 15.30
C LEU A 177 -9.47 -6.59 15.53
N TYR A 178 -8.68 -6.49 14.45
CA TYR A 178 -7.26 -6.16 14.54
C TYR A 178 -7.00 -4.81 15.22
N VAL A 179 -7.81 -3.80 14.89
CA VAL A 179 -7.66 -2.43 15.43
C VAL A 179 -8.31 -2.30 16.81
N LEU A 180 -9.52 -2.84 17.00
CA LEU A 180 -10.34 -2.56 18.18
C LEU A 180 -9.97 -3.41 19.40
N ILE A 181 -9.44 -4.62 19.23
CA ILE A 181 -9.00 -5.45 20.38
C ILE A 181 -7.90 -4.75 21.20
N PRO A 182 -6.83 -4.20 20.59
CA PRO A 182 -5.83 -3.40 21.33
C PRO A 182 -6.41 -2.14 22.01
N VAL A 183 -7.49 -1.57 21.46
CA VAL A 183 -8.15 -0.37 22.01
C VAL A 183 -8.93 -0.71 23.29
N LEU A 184 -9.53 -1.90 23.34
CA LEU A 184 -10.25 -2.41 24.51
C LEU A 184 -9.30 -2.73 25.66
N ASP A 185 -8.18 -3.38 25.34
CA ASP A 185 -7.13 -3.74 26.30
C ASP A 185 -6.48 -2.49 26.93
N ASP A 186 -6.30 -1.42 26.13
CA ASP A 186 -5.68 -0.15 26.55
C ASP A 186 -4.27 -0.32 27.16
N GLU A 187 -3.63 -1.47 26.93
CA GLU A 187 -2.27 -1.82 27.37
C GLU A 187 -1.54 -2.63 26.27
N LYS A 188 -0.69 -1.98 25.46
CA LYS A 188 0.23 -2.70 24.55
C LYS A 188 1.51 -3.16 25.28
N HIS A 189 2.02 -4.35 24.97
CA HIS A 189 3.22 -4.91 25.65
C HIS A 189 4.58 -4.43 25.10
N TYR A 190 4.55 -3.71 23.97
CA TYR A 190 5.71 -3.18 23.28
C TYR A 190 5.66 -1.66 23.16
N TRP A 191 6.78 -1.09 22.71
CA TRP A 191 6.92 0.34 22.47
C TRP A 191 6.17 0.72 21.19
N VAL A 192 5.32 1.74 21.27
CA VAL A 192 4.49 2.21 20.14
C VAL A 192 5.24 3.35 19.45
N GLY A 193 5.69 3.12 18.22
CA GLY A 193 6.38 4.09 17.37
C GLY A 193 5.53 4.54 16.17
N GLU A 194 6.15 5.25 15.23
CA GLU A 194 5.48 5.74 14.01
C GLU A 194 4.96 4.60 13.10
N ASP A 195 5.59 3.43 13.11
CA ASP A 195 5.10 2.25 12.38
C ASP A 195 3.70 1.80 12.82
N GLU A 196 3.31 2.08 14.07
CA GLU A 196 1.96 1.77 14.56
C GLU A 196 0.91 2.71 13.96
N ILE A 197 1.28 3.91 13.54
CA ILE A 197 0.39 4.81 12.78
C ILE A 197 0.09 4.16 11.43
N LYS A 198 1.12 3.71 10.70
CA LYS A 198 0.96 3.06 9.40
C LYS A 198 0.05 1.83 9.49
N LYS A 199 0.20 1.01 10.54
CA LYS A 199 -0.68 -0.15 10.78
C LYS A 199 -2.11 0.27 11.11
N LEU A 200 -2.29 1.28 11.96
CA LEU A 200 -3.62 1.80 12.30
C LEU A 200 -4.34 2.32 11.05
N LEU A 201 -3.65 3.07 10.19
CA LEU A 201 -4.23 3.61 8.97
C LEU A 201 -4.54 2.51 7.96
N ARG A 202 -3.60 1.58 7.73
CA ARG A 202 -3.80 0.46 6.81
C ARG A 202 -5.00 -0.41 7.20
N HIS A 203 -5.15 -0.73 8.47
CA HIS A 203 -6.28 -1.56 8.95
C HIS A 203 -7.53 -0.74 9.30
N GLY A 204 -7.39 0.58 9.40
CA GLY A 204 -8.48 1.53 9.58
C GLY A 204 -9.06 2.05 8.27
N GLU A 205 -8.47 1.71 7.13
CA GLU A 205 -8.87 2.21 5.82
C GLU A 205 -10.34 1.89 5.53
N GLY A 206 -11.06 2.85 4.96
CA GLY A 206 -12.48 2.71 4.60
C GLY A 206 -13.48 2.97 5.74
N TRP A 207 -13.14 2.70 7.00
CA TRP A 207 -14.08 2.77 8.14
C TRP A 207 -13.66 3.70 9.28
N LEU A 208 -12.37 3.73 9.66
CA LEU A 208 -11.92 4.40 10.88
C LEU A 208 -12.17 5.91 10.83
N ASN A 209 -12.03 6.53 9.66
CA ASN A 209 -12.25 7.96 9.52
C ASN A 209 -13.73 8.38 9.68
N LYS A 210 -14.65 7.47 9.32
CA LYS A 210 -16.10 7.66 9.47
C LYS A 210 -16.60 7.28 10.86
N HIS A 211 -15.77 6.60 11.64
CA HIS A 211 -16.16 6.11 12.96
C HIS A 211 -16.35 7.27 13.95
N PRO A 212 -17.48 7.35 14.68
CA PRO A 212 -17.74 8.46 15.61
C PRO A 212 -16.72 8.53 16.75
N ALA A 213 -16.22 7.37 17.21
CA ALA A 213 -15.18 7.27 18.23
C ALA A 213 -13.73 7.33 17.71
N LYS A 214 -13.47 7.84 16.49
CA LYS A 214 -12.13 7.78 15.86
C LYS A 214 -10.99 8.38 16.70
N GLU A 215 -11.24 9.49 17.38
CA GLU A 215 -10.25 10.11 18.28
C GLU A 215 -9.92 9.20 19.47
N LYS A 216 -10.94 8.57 20.06
CA LYS A 216 -10.77 7.64 21.18
C LYS A 216 -10.01 6.39 20.74
N ILE A 217 -10.36 5.85 19.56
CA ILE A 217 -9.67 4.71 18.94
C ILE A 217 -8.19 5.04 18.72
N ALA A 218 -7.87 6.12 18.01
CA ALA A 218 -6.50 6.53 17.73
C ALA A 218 -5.70 6.78 19.02
N ARG A 219 -6.31 7.44 20.01
CA ARG A 219 -5.67 7.73 21.30
C ARG A 219 -5.31 6.46 22.06
N ARG A 220 -6.24 5.52 22.21
CA ARG A 220 -5.98 4.26 22.94
C ARG A 220 -5.05 3.34 22.18
N TYR A 221 -5.24 3.19 20.86
CA TYR A 221 -4.37 2.38 20.01
C TYR A 221 -2.91 2.83 20.08
N LEU A 222 -2.67 4.14 20.17
CA LEU A 222 -1.33 4.74 20.23
C LEU A 222 -0.84 5.02 21.67
N LYS A 223 -1.37 4.30 22.68
CA LYS A 223 -0.96 4.43 24.09
C LYS A 223 -1.03 5.87 24.62
N ARG A 224 -2.00 6.64 24.15
CA ARG A 224 -2.26 8.04 24.55
C ARG A 224 -1.06 8.97 24.30
N ARG A 225 -0.16 8.62 23.38
CA ARG A 225 0.95 9.48 22.95
C ARG A 225 0.42 10.62 22.08
N GLY A 226 0.26 11.80 22.69
CA GLY A 226 -0.39 12.95 22.07
C GLY A 226 0.17 13.34 20.69
N SER A 227 1.50 13.26 20.50
CA SER A 227 2.13 13.54 19.20
C SER A 227 1.71 12.55 18.11
N LEU A 228 1.80 11.24 18.38
CA LEU A 228 1.41 10.19 17.43
C LEU A 228 -0.10 10.20 17.17
N THR A 229 -0.91 10.44 18.20
CA THR A 229 -2.37 10.56 18.03
C THR A 229 -2.73 11.74 17.14
N ARG A 230 -2.08 12.90 17.32
CA ARG A 230 -2.30 14.06 16.46
C ARG A 230 -1.89 13.76 15.03
N GLN A 231 -0.71 13.17 14.81
CA GLN A 231 -0.25 12.77 13.48
C GLN A 231 -1.22 11.79 12.80
N ALA A 232 -1.69 10.76 13.51
CA ALA A 232 -2.65 9.80 12.97
C ALA A 232 -4.00 10.45 12.65
N LEU A 233 -4.51 11.35 13.49
CA LEU A 233 -5.75 12.08 13.24
C LEU A 233 -5.61 13.07 12.08
N THR A 234 -4.45 13.73 11.95
CA THR A 234 -4.11 14.56 10.80
C THR A 234 -4.12 13.72 9.53
N GLN A 235 -3.45 12.56 9.51
CA GLN A 235 -3.45 11.67 8.34
C GLN A 235 -4.82 11.06 8.02
N LEU A 236 -5.66 10.77 9.03
CA LEU A 236 -7.05 10.33 8.82
C LEU A 236 -7.92 11.47 8.25
N ALA A 237 -7.77 12.69 8.77
CA ALA A 237 -8.47 13.86 8.26
C ALA A 237 -7.98 14.25 6.86
N GLU A 238 -6.69 14.06 6.59
CA GLU A 238 -6.09 14.17 5.27
C GLU A 238 -6.62 13.06 4.38
N ALA A 239 -6.80 11.80 4.79
CA ALA A 239 -7.28 10.71 3.91
C ALA A 239 -8.64 10.96 3.22
N ASP A 240 -9.57 11.67 3.89
CA ASP A 240 -10.83 12.18 3.30
C ASP A 240 -10.65 13.50 2.52
N ASN A 241 -9.56 14.24 2.77
CA ASN A 241 -9.17 15.49 2.12
C ASN A 241 -7.86 15.36 1.29
N LEU A 242 -7.50 14.15 0.83
CA LEU A 242 -6.22 13.96 0.13
C LEU A 242 -6.45 14.54 -1.26
N ASP A 243 -5.98 15.77 -1.40
CA ASP A 243 -5.48 16.31 -2.65
C ASP A 243 -4.85 15.16 -3.46
N PRO A 244 -5.29 14.89 -4.69
CA PRO A 244 -4.77 13.81 -5.54
C PRO A 244 -3.24 13.72 -5.53
N ASP A 245 -2.60 14.89 -5.50
CA ASP A 245 -1.16 15.10 -5.42
C ASP A 245 -0.48 14.44 -4.19
N ALA A 246 -1.18 14.31 -3.07
CA ALA A 246 -0.64 13.74 -1.84
C ALA A 246 -0.63 12.19 -1.84
N ARG A 247 -1.57 11.58 -2.58
CA ARG A 247 -1.59 10.12 -2.79
C ARG A 247 -0.48 9.70 -3.73
N GLU A 248 -0.29 10.46 -4.80
CA GLU A 248 0.77 10.25 -5.78
C GLU A 248 2.15 10.18 -5.12
N VAL A 249 2.49 11.15 -4.27
CA VAL A 249 3.77 11.17 -3.53
C VAL A 249 3.98 9.91 -2.68
N ALA A 250 2.96 9.47 -1.94
CA ALA A 250 3.06 8.30 -1.09
C ALA A 250 3.30 7.01 -1.89
N HIS A 251 2.66 6.89 -3.06
CA HIS A 251 2.87 5.75 -3.92
C HIS A 251 4.24 5.76 -4.62
N THR A 252 4.73 6.94 -5.02
CA THR A 252 6.09 7.09 -5.56
C THR A 252 7.14 6.64 -4.54
N GLU A 253 6.96 6.93 -3.24
CA GLU A 253 7.85 6.44 -2.18
C GLU A 253 7.84 4.90 -2.05
N GLU A 254 6.69 4.25 -2.23
CA GLU A 254 6.56 2.79 -2.19
C GLU A 254 7.33 2.13 -3.34
N GLU A 255 7.19 2.65 -4.56
CA GLU A 255 7.91 2.12 -5.74
C GLU A 255 9.42 2.34 -5.63
N LEU A 256 9.85 3.54 -5.23
CA LEU A 256 11.27 3.83 -4.99
C LEU A 256 11.88 2.89 -3.94
N ALA A 257 11.11 2.47 -2.92
CA ALA A 257 11.59 1.52 -1.91
C ALA A 257 11.83 0.12 -2.50
N ILE A 258 11.00 -0.31 -3.46
CA ILE A 258 11.17 -1.59 -4.18
C ILE A 258 12.39 -1.53 -5.10
N GLU A 259 12.60 -0.40 -5.77
CA GLU A 259 13.69 -0.20 -6.75
C GLU A 259 15.07 0.08 -6.11
N LYS A 260 15.09 0.61 -4.88
CA LYS A 260 16.31 1.07 -4.20
C LYS A 260 17.44 0.04 -4.15
N PRO A 261 17.20 -1.26 -3.87
CA PRO A 261 18.27 -2.28 -3.87
C PRO A 261 18.99 -2.41 -5.21
N LEU A 262 18.30 -2.17 -6.32
CA LEU A 262 18.84 -2.29 -7.68
C LEU A 262 19.37 -0.96 -8.21
N SER A 263 19.24 0.14 -7.47
CA SER A 263 19.54 1.49 -7.93
C SER A 263 18.84 1.85 -9.27
N LEU A 264 17.69 1.22 -9.55
CA LEU A 264 17.06 1.21 -10.86
C LEU A 264 16.72 2.62 -11.35
N ASN A 265 16.08 3.44 -10.51
CA ASN A 265 15.81 4.84 -10.82
C ASN A 265 17.08 5.61 -11.27
N LYS A 266 18.22 5.41 -10.61
CA LYS A 266 19.49 6.06 -11.00
C LYS A 266 19.95 5.58 -12.37
N GLN A 267 19.89 4.27 -12.63
CA GLN A 267 20.26 3.71 -13.94
C GLN A 267 19.36 4.26 -15.05
N ARG A 268 18.04 4.37 -14.79
CA ARG A 268 17.06 4.96 -15.69
C ARG A 268 17.39 6.41 -16.04
N MET A 269 17.62 7.25 -15.03
CA MET A 269 18.00 8.66 -15.26
C MET A 269 19.27 8.79 -16.10
N LEU A 270 20.30 7.99 -15.80
CA LEU A 270 21.56 8.03 -16.54
C LEU A 270 21.39 7.57 -18.00
N ALA A 271 20.62 6.50 -18.25
CA ALA A 271 20.35 6.01 -19.60
C ALA A 271 19.63 7.07 -20.45
N VAL A 272 18.64 7.77 -19.87
CA VAL A 272 17.92 8.86 -20.53
C VAL A 272 18.88 10.03 -20.84
N VAL A 273 19.68 10.47 -19.87
CA VAL A 273 20.65 11.57 -20.06
C VAL A 273 21.68 11.25 -21.15
N GLU A 274 22.24 10.04 -21.15
CA GLU A 274 23.21 9.64 -22.18
C GLU A 274 22.56 9.51 -23.56
N THR A 275 21.31 9.05 -23.64
CA THR A 275 20.57 9.02 -24.91
C THR A 275 20.33 10.44 -25.45
N LEU A 276 19.94 11.39 -24.60
CA LEU A 276 19.78 12.79 -24.98
C LEU A 276 21.10 13.41 -25.46
N LYS A 277 22.22 13.11 -24.78
CA LYS A 277 23.56 13.58 -25.17
C LYS A 277 24.03 12.99 -26.50
N ALA A 278 23.83 11.69 -26.70
CA ALA A 278 24.19 11.02 -27.96
C ALA A 278 23.45 11.61 -29.17
N ASN A 279 22.24 12.13 -28.96
CA ASN A 279 21.43 12.80 -29.99
C ASN A 279 21.62 14.32 -30.03
N ASN A 280 22.65 14.85 -29.36
CA ASN A 280 23.02 16.28 -29.36
C ASN A 280 21.89 17.25 -28.93
N VAL A 281 20.95 16.79 -28.11
CA VAL A 281 19.82 17.59 -27.62
C VAL A 281 20.31 18.83 -26.86
N LYS A 282 19.71 20.00 -27.15
CA LYS A 282 19.97 21.26 -26.45
C LYS A 282 18.78 21.73 -25.63
N GLN A 283 17.57 21.48 -26.11
CA GLN A 283 16.33 21.86 -25.46
C GLN A 283 15.49 20.61 -25.19
N VAL A 284 15.25 20.31 -23.92
CA VAL A 284 14.49 19.14 -23.48
C VAL A 284 13.32 19.56 -22.61
N ILE A 285 12.17 18.91 -22.82
CA ILE A 285 11.01 19.01 -21.95
C ILE A 285 10.66 17.62 -21.40
N ASP A 286 10.55 17.54 -20.08
CA ASP A 286 10.16 16.35 -19.34
C ASP A 286 8.69 16.47 -18.95
N LEU A 287 7.86 15.62 -19.56
CA LEU A 287 6.41 15.60 -19.40
C LEU A 287 6.04 14.53 -18.38
N GLY A 288 5.44 14.92 -17.26
CA GLY A 288 5.30 14.05 -16.08
C GLY A 288 6.60 14.02 -15.26
N CYS A 289 7.19 15.19 -15.01
CA CYS A 289 8.51 15.30 -14.38
C CYS A 289 8.51 14.95 -12.86
N GLY A 290 7.32 14.80 -12.26
CA GLY A 290 7.12 14.52 -10.85
C GLY A 290 7.90 15.47 -9.95
N GLU A 291 8.63 14.91 -8.99
CA GLU A 291 9.46 15.65 -8.05
C GLU A 291 10.81 16.12 -8.65
N GLY A 292 10.93 16.19 -9.98
CA GLY A 292 12.05 16.77 -10.71
C GLY A 292 13.33 15.94 -10.71
N THR A 293 13.23 14.62 -10.58
CA THR A 293 14.42 13.74 -10.48
C THR A 293 15.29 13.84 -11.74
N LEU A 294 14.72 13.70 -12.95
CA LEU A 294 15.47 13.83 -14.20
C LEU A 294 16.07 15.23 -14.36
N LEU A 295 15.30 16.27 -14.05
CA LEU A 295 15.72 17.68 -14.14
C LEU A 295 17.03 17.91 -13.37
N ARG A 296 17.19 17.31 -12.19
CA ARG A 296 18.42 17.41 -11.38
C ARG A 296 19.64 16.75 -12.02
N TYR A 297 19.44 15.73 -12.85
CA TYR A 297 20.53 15.15 -13.64
C TYR A 297 20.86 16.02 -14.85
N LEU A 298 19.83 16.49 -15.58
CA LEU A 298 20.01 17.36 -16.74
C LEU A 298 20.73 18.66 -16.38
N LEU A 299 20.40 19.28 -15.24
CA LEU A 299 21.01 20.54 -14.80
C LEU A 299 22.52 20.44 -14.50
N LYS A 300 23.04 19.23 -14.27
CA LYS A 300 24.48 19.01 -14.05
C LYS A 300 25.27 18.99 -15.35
N GLU A 301 24.60 18.78 -16.48
CA GLU A 301 25.23 18.69 -17.79
C GLU A 301 25.23 20.06 -18.48
N LEU A 302 26.40 20.49 -18.96
CA LEU A 302 26.55 21.81 -19.60
C LEU A 302 25.94 21.88 -21.00
N CYS A 303 25.72 20.73 -21.66
CA CYS A 303 25.27 20.64 -23.04
C CYS A 303 23.82 21.08 -23.26
N PHE A 304 22.98 21.01 -22.23
CA PHE A 304 21.58 21.44 -22.31
C PHE A 304 21.50 22.96 -22.11
N GLY A 305 20.89 23.64 -23.07
CA GLY A 305 20.66 25.08 -23.08
C GLY A 305 19.31 25.48 -22.48
N LYS A 306 18.31 24.59 -22.54
CA LYS A 306 16.97 24.78 -21.97
C LYS A 306 16.43 23.45 -21.43
N ILE A 307 15.96 23.47 -20.19
CA ILE A 307 15.41 22.31 -19.49
C ILE A 307 14.03 22.71 -18.96
N THR A 308 12.99 21.97 -19.34
CA THR A 308 11.63 22.25 -18.90
C THR A 308 11.04 21.02 -18.20
N GLY A 309 10.46 21.20 -17.02
CA GLY A 309 9.66 20.19 -16.33
C GLY A 309 8.18 20.56 -16.33
N VAL A 310 7.33 19.59 -16.66
CA VAL A 310 5.88 19.74 -16.63
C VAL A 310 5.28 18.61 -15.84
N ASP A 311 4.34 18.94 -14.96
CA ASP A 311 3.54 17.94 -14.26
C ASP A 311 2.11 18.44 -14.05
N VAL A 312 1.17 17.50 -13.89
CA VAL A 312 -0.21 17.80 -13.56
C VAL A 312 -0.35 18.15 -12.08
N SER A 313 0.46 17.52 -11.21
CA SER A 313 0.51 17.79 -9.78
C SER A 313 1.26 19.09 -9.51
N TYR A 314 0.56 20.08 -8.98
CA TYR A 314 1.20 21.34 -8.57
C TYR A 314 2.16 21.09 -7.39
N ARG A 315 1.79 20.20 -6.47
CA ARG A 315 2.63 19.84 -5.31
C ARG A 315 3.95 19.17 -5.72
N ALA A 316 3.92 18.25 -6.67
CA ALA A 316 5.13 17.61 -7.18
C ALA A 316 6.11 18.66 -7.75
N LEU A 317 5.58 19.68 -8.44
CA LEU A 317 6.36 20.79 -8.96
C LEU A 317 6.94 21.70 -7.85
N GLU A 318 6.23 21.91 -6.73
CA GLU A 318 6.78 22.61 -5.57
C GLU A 318 7.95 21.82 -4.96
N ILE A 319 7.76 20.51 -4.76
CA ILE A 319 8.82 19.62 -4.26
C ILE A 319 10.02 19.60 -5.22
N ALA A 320 9.78 19.57 -6.53
CA ALA A 320 10.82 19.65 -7.54
C ALA A 320 11.66 20.92 -7.41
N LYS A 321 11.01 22.08 -7.28
CA LYS A 321 11.67 23.38 -7.06
C LYS A 321 12.51 23.35 -5.79
N GLU A 322 11.94 22.92 -4.65
CA GLU A 322 12.67 22.83 -3.38
C GLU A 322 13.90 21.91 -3.46
N ARG A 323 13.80 20.78 -4.18
CA ARG A 323 14.91 19.84 -4.35
C ARG A 323 16.01 20.39 -5.24
N ILE A 324 15.65 21.18 -6.24
CA ILE A 324 16.61 21.85 -7.13
C ILE A 324 17.27 23.03 -6.41
N ASP A 325 16.53 23.80 -5.60
CA ASP A 325 17.07 24.87 -4.72
C ASP A 325 18.21 24.35 -3.83
N LYS A 326 18.04 23.14 -3.28
CA LYS A 326 19.07 22.48 -2.44
C LYS A 326 20.34 22.10 -3.20
N LEU A 327 20.36 22.12 -4.53
CA LEU A 327 21.58 21.88 -5.31
C LEU A 327 22.54 23.08 -5.29
N HIS A 328 22.08 24.26 -4.82
CA HIS A 328 22.88 25.49 -4.76
C HIS A 328 23.55 25.82 -6.11
N LEU A 329 22.81 25.63 -7.21
CA LEU A 329 23.35 25.82 -8.56
C LEU A 329 23.70 27.30 -8.82
N PRO A 330 24.74 27.58 -9.61
CA PRO A 330 25.00 28.92 -10.11
C PRO A 330 23.82 29.49 -10.89
N ARG A 331 23.64 30.82 -10.86
CA ARG A 331 22.51 31.52 -11.50
C ARG A 331 22.34 31.19 -12.99
N HIS A 332 23.43 31.02 -13.72
CA HIS A 332 23.39 30.68 -15.15
C HIS A 332 22.82 29.28 -15.45
N GLN A 333 22.79 28.36 -14.48
CA GLN A 333 22.12 27.06 -14.63
C GLN A 333 20.64 27.16 -14.29
N TRP A 334 20.28 28.03 -13.34
CA TRP A 334 18.89 28.38 -13.03
C TRP A 334 18.16 29.01 -14.20
N ASP A 335 18.83 29.90 -14.92
CA ASP A 335 18.24 30.62 -16.06
C ASP A 335 17.82 29.67 -17.21
N LYS A 336 18.32 28.42 -17.21
CA LYS A 336 17.96 27.39 -18.18
C LYS A 336 16.71 26.58 -17.80
N LEU A 337 16.28 26.65 -16.55
CA LEU A 337 15.21 25.82 -15.99
C LEU A 337 13.85 26.53 -16.07
N GLN A 338 12.86 25.83 -16.62
CA GLN A 338 11.46 26.24 -16.54
C GLN A 338 10.63 25.10 -15.93
N ILE A 339 9.75 25.42 -14.99
CA ILE A 339 8.82 24.43 -14.42
C ILE A 339 7.42 25.02 -14.44
N PHE A 340 6.44 24.30 -14.99
CA PHE A 340 5.05 24.74 -15.03
C PHE A 340 4.06 23.60 -14.97
N GLN A 341 2.85 23.88 -14.49
CA GLN A 341 1.77 22.92 -14.45
C GLN A 341 1.13 22.74 -15.84
N GLY A 342 0.92 21.48 -16.23
CA GLY A 342 0.31 21.10 -17.50
C GLY A 342 -0.19 19.67 -17.46
N ALA A 343 -1.12 19.34 -18.36
CA ALA A 343 -1.70 18.00 -18.44
C ALA A 343 -1.43 17.40 -19.82
N LEU A 344 -1.09 16.11 -19.82
CA LEU A 344 -0.58 15.43 -21.02
C LEU A 344 -1.68 15.00 -22.02
N THR A 345 -2.94 15.10 -21.60
CA THR A 345 -4.12 14.77 -22.42
C THR A 345 -4.71 15.99 -23.14
N TYR A 346 -4.12 17.17 -22.98
CA TYR A 346 -4.57 18.40 -23.61
C TYR A 346 -3.45 18.98 -24.47
N GLN A 347 -3.81 19.49 -25.64
CA GLN A 347 -2.84 20.19 -26.50
C GLN A 347 -2.37 21.47 -25.80
N ASP A 348 -1.06 21.59 -25.64
CA ASP A 348 -0.42 22.77 -25.07
C ASP A 348 0.68 23.27 -26.01
N LYS A 349 0.54 24.51 -26.50
CA LYS A 349 1.53 25.14 -27.39
C LYS A 349 2.90 25.26 -26.72
N ARG A 350 2.96 25.25 -25.38
CA ARG A 350 4.20 25.31 -24.61
C ARG A 350 5.03 24.03 -24.72
N PHE A 351 4.50 22.94 -25.27
CA PHE A 351 5.24 21.69 -25.52
C PHE A 351 6.00 21.70 -26.86
N GLN A 352 5.80 22.72 -27.70
CA GLN A 352 6.47 22.86 -28.99
C GLN A 352 7.86 23.50 -28.85
N ASN A 353 8.68 23.36 -29.91
CA ASN A 353 10.03 23.94 -30.03
C ASN A 353 11.06 23.39 -29.03
N TYR A 354 10.96 22.11 -28.69
CA TYR A 354 12.02 21.35 -28.01
C TYR A 354 12.63 20.35 -28.97
N ASP A 355 13.93 20.07 -28.81
CA ASP A 355 14.62 19.06 -29.60
C ASP A 355 14.16 17.66 -29.17
N ALA A 356 13.88 17.49 -27.87
CA ALA A 356 13.44 16.23 -27.29
C ALA A 356 12.31 16.38 -26.27
N ILE A 357 11.42 15.39 -26.25
CA ILE A 357 10.43 15.16 -25.19
C ILE A 357 10.78 13.88 -24.43
N THR A 358 10.73 13.92 -23.11
CA THR A 358 10.86 12.73 -22.25
C THR A 358 9.54 12.44 -21.52
N LEU A 359 9.18 11.15 -21.45
CA LEU A 359 8.07 10.59 -20.70
C LEU A 359 8.61 9.42 -19.87
N ILE A 360 9.02 9.70 -18.65
CA ILE A 360 9.79 8.73 -17.85
C ILE A 360 8.91 8.16 -16.75
N GLU A 361 8.48 6.91 -16.93
CA GLU A 361 7.49 6.24 -16.06
C GLU A 361 6.17 7.01 -15.94
N VAL A 362 5.55 7.32 -17.09
CA VAL A 362 4.38 8.21 -17.16
C VAL A 362 3.17 7.53 -17.77
N ILE A 363 3.38 6.73 -18.81
CA ILE A 363 2.29 6.20 -19.63
C ILE A 363 1.43 5.21 -18.84
N GLU A 364 2.03 4.46 -17.92
CA GLU A 364 1.41 3.47 -17.05
C GLU A 364 0.44 4.07 -16.03
N HIS A 365 0.55 5.37 -15.75
CA HIS A 365 -0.38 6.08 -14.86
C HIS A 365 -1.62 6.61 -15.60
N LEU A 366 -1.64 6.53 -16.94
CA LEU A 366 -2.78 6.94 -17.75
C LEU A 366 -3.74 5.78 -17.99
N ASP A 367 -5.04 6.09 -18.04
CA ASP A 367 -6.01 5.13 -18.55
C ASP A 367 -5.71 4.84 -20.02
N LEU A 368 -5.78 3.58 -20.45
CA LEU A 368 -5.49 3.16 -21.85
C LEU A 368 -6.27 3.99 -22.89
N GLN A 369 -7.50 4.41 -22.57
CA GLN A 369 -8.33 5.24 -23.44
C GLN A 369 -7.75 6.64 -23.67
N ARG A 370 -6.99 7.17 -22.72
CA ARG A 370 -6.34 8.50 -22.77
C ARG A 370 -4.99 8.46 -23.46
N LEU A 371 -4.40 7.29 -23.65
CA LEU A 371 -3.11 7.14 -24.29
C LEU A 371 -3.13 7.64 -25.75
N HIS A 372 -4.23 7.42 -26.47
CA HIS A 372 -4.41 7.98 -27.81
C HIS A 372 -4.40 9.51 -27.84
N ALA A 373 -4.86 10.18 -26.78
CA ALA A 373 -4.76 11.64 -26.70
C ALA A 373 -3.30 12.07 -26.49
N LEU A 374 -2.57 11.39 -25.59
CA LEU A 374 -1.14 11.61 -25.38
C LEU A 374 -0.33 11.45 -26.68
N GLU A 375 -0.58 10.37 -27.41
CA GLU A 375 0.06 10.07 -28.69
C GLU A 375 -0.05 11.26 -29.65
N ARG A 376 -1.25 11.82 -29.82
CA ARG A 376 -1.46 12.98 -30.69
C ARG A 376 -0.79 14.24 -30.14
N VAL A 377 -0.92 14.52 -28.84
CA VAL A 377 -0.28 15.69 -28.21
C VAL A 377 1.22 15.71 -28.46
N ILE A 378 1.89 14.56 -28.36
CA ILE A 378 3.34 14.46 -28.49
C ILE A 378 3.76 14.31 -29.94
N PHE A 379 3.26 13.29 -30.64
CA PHE A 379 3.78 12.89 -31.94
C PHE A 379 3.13 13.63 -33.11
N GLU A 380 1.91 14.16 -32.96
CA GLU A 380 1.23 14.94 -34.02
C GLU A 380 1.42 16.46 -33.81
N PHE A 381 1.16 16.95 -32.60
CA PHE A 381 1.09 18.40 -32.34
C PHE A 381 2.38 19.03 -31.84
N SER A 382 3.14 18.33 -30.98
CA SER A 382 4.42 18.83 -30.45
C SER A 382 5.56 18.47 -31.39
N HIS A 383 5.52 17.25 -31.95
CA HIS A 383 6.34 16.73 -33.03
C HIS A 383 7.85 17.03 -32.89
N PRO A 384 8.50 16.67 -31.76
CA PRO A 384 9.93 16.90 -31.55
C PRO A 384 10.79 15.97 -32.41
N HIS A 385 12.07 16.28 -32.59
CA HIS A 385 12.99 15.38 -33.31
C HIS A 385 13.21 14.04 -32.58
N LEU A 386 13.18 14.06 -31.25
CA LEU A 386 13.42 12.90 -30.39
C LEU A 386 12.30 12.77 -29.33
N VAL A 387 11.79 11.56 -29.12
CA VAL A 387 10.94 11.23 -27.97
C VAL A 387 11.54 10.04 -27.24
N ILE A 388 11.70 10.14 -25.92
CA ILE A 388 12.11 9.02 -25.07
C ILE A 388 10.95 8.66 -24.15
N VAL A 389 10.54 7.40 -24.18
CA VAL A 389 9.49 6.87 -23.31
C VAL A 389 10.08 5.72 -22.50
N THR A 390 9.90 5.74 -21.18
CA THR A 390 10.17 4.57 -20.33
C THR A 390 8.91 4.10 -19.63
N THR A 391 8.85 2.80 -19.37
CA THR A 391 7.77 2.19 -18.60
C THR A 391 8.27 0.88 -17.95
N PRO A 392 7.65 0.42 -16.86
CA PRO A 392 7.94 -0.87 -16.25
C PRO A 392 7.75 -2.05 -17.21
N ASN A 393 8.55 -3.08 -17.00
CA ASN A 393 8.36 -4.40 -17.61
C ASN A 393 7.67 -5.35 -16.61
N ILE A 394 6.41 -5.68 -16.85
CA ILE A 394 5.65 -6.58 -15.96
C ILE A 394 6.26 -7.99 -15.90
N GLU A 395 6.93 -8.44 -16.97
CA GLU A 395 7.57 -9.76 -17.01
C GLU A 395 8.65 -9.89 -15.92
N TYR A 396 9.36 -8.79 -15.64
CA TYR A 396 10.43 -8.76 -14.65
C TYR A 396 9.92 -8.80 -13.20
N ASN A 397 8.62 -8.52 -12.97
CA ASN A 397 8.11 -8.35 -11.61
C ASN A 397 8.32 -9.57 -10.72
N ILE A 398 8.42 -10.76 -11.30
CA ILE A 398 8.69 -12.01 -10.59
C ILE A 398 10.08 -12.03 -9.89
N LYS A 399 11.01 -11.17 -10.30
CA LYS A 399 12.38 -11.09 -9.77
C LYS A 399 12.49 -10.21 -8.53
N PHE A 400 11.49 -9.37 -8.23
CA PHE A 400 11.50 -8.56 -7.02
C PHE A 400 11.04 -9.40 -5.81
N GLU A 401 11.94 -9.65 -4.87
CA GLU A 401 11.67 -10.46 -3.67
C GLU A 401 10.49 -9.93 -2.83
N ASN A 402 10.29 -8.61 -2.84
CA ASN A 402 9.27 -7.91 -2.04
C ASN A 402 7.99 -7.60 -2.84
N LEU A 403 7.90 -8.01 -4.11
CA LEU A 403 6.72 -7.79 -4.95
C LEU A 403 5.94 -9.10 -5.12
N PRO A 404 4.68 -9.17 -4.67
CA PRO A 404 3.86 -10.36 -4.89
C PRO A 404 3.66 -10.64 -6.39
N ALA A 405 3.85 -11.90 -6.81
CA ALA A 405 3.66 -12.30 -8.20
C ALA A 405 2.29 -11.87 -8.77
N GLY A 406 2.31 -11.24 -9.95
CA GLY A 406 1.11 -10.72 -10.62
C GLY A 406 0.60 -9.37 -10.12
N LYS A 407 1.38 -8.63 -9.32
CA LYS A 407 1.11 -7.23 -8.96
C LYS A 407 1.98 -6.27 -9.75
N PHE A 408 1.45 -5.07 -9.98
CA PHE A 408 2.20 -3.92 -10.45
C PHE A 408 3.14 -3.42 -9.35
N ARG A 409 4.27 -2.83 -9.74
CA ARG A 409 5.27 -2.21 -8.87
C ARG A 409 4.71 -1.05 -8.07
N HIS A 410 3.74 -0.36 -8.65
CA HIS A 410 3.06 0.78 -8.06
C HIS A 410 1.55 0.58 -8.11
N LYS A 411 0.83 1.00 -7.06
CA LYS A 411 -0.62 0.76 -6.95
C LYS A 411 -1.45 1.63 -7.90
N ASP A 412 -0.93 2.80 -8.28
CA ASP A 412 -1.59 3.69 -9.25
C ASP A 412 -1.30 3.32 -10.72
N HIS A 413 -0.50 2.30 -10.99
CA HIS A 413 -0.36 1.81 -12.37
C HIS A 413 -1.72 1.31 -12.86
N ARG A 414 -2.17 1.89 -13.97
CA ARG A 414 -3.36 1.46 -14.71
C ARG A 414 -3.07 0.22 -15.52
N PHE A 415 -1.83 0.08 -15.97
CA PHE A 415 -1.30 -1.09 -16.66
C PHE A 415 0.21 -1.19 -16.45
N GLU A 416 0.77 -2.37 -16.64
CA GLU A 416 2.21 -2.54 -16.88
C GLU A 416 2.35 -3.49 -18.06
N TRP A 417 3.07 -3.05 -19.09
CA TRP A 417 3.17 -3.83 -20.32
C TRP A 417 4.30 -4.85 -20.28
N THR A 418 4.08 -5.96 -20.96
CA THR A 418 5.15 -6.86 -21.40
C THR A 418 6.02 -6.19 -22.45
N ARG A 419 7.20 -6.75 -22.73
CA ARG A 419 8.08 -6.28 -23.82
C ARG A 419 7.39 -6.26 -25.16
N ARG A 420 6.56 -7.26 -25.42
CA ARG A 420 5.81 -7.35 -26.67
C ARG A 420 4.77 -6.25 -26.78
N GLU A 421 3.94 -6.05 -25.76
CA GLU A 421 2.89 -5.02 -25.77
C GLU A 421 3.48 -3.61 -25.94
N PHE A 422 4.57 -3.31 -25.23
CA PHE A 422 5.25 -2.03 -25.36
C PHE A 422 5.85 -1.81 -26.74
N GLN A 423 6.49 -2.84 -27.32
CA GLN A 423 7.06 -2.77 -28.68
C GLN A 423 5.96 -2.63 -29.74
N ASP A 424 4.87 -3.41 -29.63
CA ASP A 424 3.75 -3.35 -30.56
C ASP A 424 3.12 -1.95 -30.55
N TRP A 425 2.85 -1.38 -29.36
CA TRP A 425 2.37 -0.01 -29.23
C TRP A 425 3.33 1.01 -29.85
N ALA A 426 4.62 0.95 -29.48
CA ALA A 426 5.61 1.91 -29.95
C ALA A 426 5.81 1.85 -31.47
N ASN A 427 5.80 0.66 -32.08
CA ASN A 427 5.89 0.53 -33.54
C ASN A 427 4.66 1.13 -34.24
N LEU A 428 3.46 0.91 -33.71
CA LEU A 428 2.22 1.50 -34.25
C LEU A 428 2.24 3.04 -34.19
N VAL A 429 2.71 3.60 -33.07
CA VAL A 429 2.87 5.05 -32.93
C VAL A 429 3.90 5.58 -33.92
N ALA A 430 5.04 4.90 -34.05
CA ALA A 430 6.11 5.28 -34.97
C ALA A 430 5.63 5.31 -36.43
N GLU A 431 4.95 4.25 -36.87
CA GLU A 431 4.37 4.16 -38.22
C GLU A 431 3.34 5.27 -38.46
N LYS A 432 2.40 5.46 -37.52
CA LYS A 432 1.30 6.41 -37.67
C LYS A 432 1.75 7.87 -37.78
N PHE A 433 2.81 8.23 -37.06
CA PHE A 433 3.27 9.62 -36.97
C PHE A 433 4.61 9.87 -37.67
N SER A 434 5.10 8.95 -38.49
CA SER A 434 6.35 9.09 -39.25
C SER A 434 7.61 9.23 -38.38
N TYR A 435 7.73 8.39 -37.37
CA TYR A 435 8.94 8.18 -36.59
C TYR A 435 9.55 6.81 -36.89
N THR A 436 10.83 6.66 -36.57
CA THR A 436 11.49 5.37 -36.34
C THR A 436 11.61 5.16 -34.84
N VAL A 437 11.54 3.92 -34.38
CA VAL A 437 11.70 3.60 -32.95
C VAL A 437 12.79 2.55 -32.75
N SER A 438 13.60 2.75 -31.72
CA SER A 438 14.58 1.77 -31.24
C SER A 438 14.32 1.48 -29.76
N PHE A 439 14.62 0.25 -29.34
CA PHE A 439 14.34 -0.21 -27.99
C PHE A 439 15.63 -0.45 -27.21
N GLN A 440 15.62 -0.02 -25.96
CA GLN A 440 16.69 -0.24 -25.00
C GLN A 440 16.10 -0.80 -23.70
N THR A 441 16.94 -1.49 -22.95
CA THR A 441 16.56 -2.08 -21.66
C THR A 441 17.40 -1.43 -20.55
N ILE A 442 16.80 -1.27 -19.38
CA ILE A 442 17.42 -0.59 -18.23
C ILE A 442 17.25 -1.46 -17.00
N GLY A 443 18.35 -1.70 -16.28
CA GLY A 443 18.42 -2.63 -15.16
C GLY A 443 19.11 -3.95 -15.50
N ASP A 444 19.16 -4.85 -14.52
CA ASP A 444 19.75 -6.17 -14.70
C ASP A 444 18.94 -6.98 -15.71
N ASN A 445 19.60 -7.44 -16.78
CA ASN A 445 18.96 -8.19 -17.84
C ASN A 445 18.94 -9.69 -17.53
N ASP A 446 17.72 -10.23 -17.37
CA ASP A 446 17.46 -11.66 -17.26
C ASP A 446 17.11 -12.25 -18.64
N LEU A 447 17.57 -13.48 -18.90
CA LEU A 447 17.38 -14.14 -20.20
C LEU A 447 15.91 -14.42 -20.52
N GLU A 448 15.08 -14.73 -19.51
CA GLU A 448 13.68 -15.08 -19.73
C GLU A 448 12.80 -13.84 -19.70
N VAL A 449 12.98 -12.99 -18.69
CA VAL A 449 12.05 -11.87 -18.42
C VAL A 449 12.56 -10.50 -18.84
N GLY A 450 13.79 -10.40 -19.34
CA GLY A 450 14.40 -9.14 -19.77
C GLY A 450 14.87 -8.28 -18.60
N SER A 451 14.81 -6.96 -18.74
CA SER A 451 15.18 -6.00 -17.70
C SER A 451 13.95 -5.37 -17.04
N PRO A 452 14.07 -4.80 -15.84
CA PRO A 452 12.93 -4.21 -15.14
C PRO A 452 12.35 -2.99 -15.84
N THR A 453 13.13 -2.15 -16.49
CA THR A 453 12.59 -0.97 -17.21
C THR A 453 12.83 -1.11 -18.70
N GLN A 454 11.81 -0.69 -19.45
CA GLN A 454 11.82 -0.67 -20.91
C GLN A 454 11.97 0.78 -21.37
N MET A 455 12.71 1.00 -22.45
CA MET A 455 12.87 2.32 -23.04
C MET A 455 12.67 2.26 -24.55
N ALA A 456 11.81 3.13 -25.08
CA ALA A 456 11.65 3.37 -26.51
C ALA A 456 12.19 4.76 -26.85
N VAL A 457 13.00 4.81 -27.91
CA VAL A 457 13.62 6.05 -28.41
C VAL A 457 13.12 6.26 -29.84
N PHE A 458 12.25 7.25 -29.99
CA PHE A 458 11.66 7.64 -31.26
C PHE A 458 12.46 8.77 -31.89
N ASN A 459 12.76 8.65 -33.18
CA ASN A 459 13.37 9.71 -33.98
C ASN A 459 12.49 10.00 -35.19
N ILE A 460 12.32 11.27 -35.56
CA ILE A 460 11.63 11.62 -36.81
C ILE A 460 12.26 10.83 -37.97
N SER A 461 11.43 10.14 -38.73
CA SER A 461 11.87 9.50 -39.97
C SER A 461 12.30 10.61 -40.92
N GLN A 462 13.57 10.63 -41.33
CA GLN A 462 13.99 11.51 -42.41
C GLN A 462 13.22 11.07 -43.66
N SER A 463 12.28 11.90 -44.11
CA SER A 463 11.68 11.76 -45.43
C SER A 463 12.83 11.78 -46.42
N GLY A 464 13.06 10.66 -47.11
CA GLY A 464 13.96 10.64 -48.26
C GLY A 464 13.53 11.75 -49.23
N ILE A 465 14.46 12.66 -49.51
CA ILE A 465 14.33 13.63 -50.61
C ILE A 465 14.22 12.87 -51.92
#